data_AF-A0A382HQZ6-F1
#
_entry.id   AF-A0A382HQZ6-F1
#
_cell.length_a   1.000
_cell.length_b   1.000
_cell.length_c   1.000
_cell.angle_alpha   90.00
_cell.angle_beta   90.00
_cell.angle_gamma   90.00
#
_symmetry.space_group_name_H-M   'P 1'
#
loop_
_entity.id
_entity.type
_entity.pdbx_description
1 polymer ?
#
loop_
_entity_poly.entity_id
_entity_poly.type
_entity_poly.pdbx_seq_one_letter_code
_entity_poly.pdbx_strand_id
1 'polypeptide(L)'
;GSDPADSIAGVSFRHLAMLAQIKSGDDDVWASLVKSGHLDGEPSDALTGRMRRMRNWVDGPHFPDAARIEVQSSISDEARANLTNEHRAFLSALSGVLSDCEWTDATIGDCIRATIDEAGIGGRDAFVALYWVILGKNHGPRASSLMAEMESRHLLSLISE
;
A
#
# COMPACT_ATOMS: atom_id res chain seq x y z
N GLY A 1 -2.04 19.46 -3.44
CA GLY A 1 -3.21 19.08 -2.62
C GLY A 1 -2.83 17.89 -1.79
N SER A 2 -2.87 18.03 -0.47
CA SER A 2 -2.60 16.98 0.51
C SER A 2 -3.87 16.27 0.99
N ASP A 3 -5.06 16.81 0.67
CA ASP A 3 -6.36 16.22 0.97
C ASP A 3 -6.89 15.44 -0.26
N PRO A 4 -7.23 14.14 -0.14
CA PRO A 4 -7.93 13.38 -1.18
C PRO A 4 -9.20 14.06 -1.67
N ALA A 5 -9.92 14.78 -0.80
CA ALA A 5 -11.14 15.52 -1.14
C ALA A 5 -10.91 16.68 -2.13
N ASP A 6 -9.68 17.23 -2.18
CA ASP A 6 -9.31 18.32 -3.10
C ASP A 6 -8.96 17.84 -4.51
N SER A 7 -8.94 16.52 -4.74
CA SER A 7 -8.68 15.96 -6.06
C SER A 7 -9.96 15.87 -6.88
N ILE A 8 -9.86 16.12 -8.19
CA ILE A 8 -10.98 15.91 -9.12
C ILE A 8 -11.42 14.45 -8.99
N ALA A 9 -12.56 14.21 -8.34
CA ALA A 9 -13.15 12.91 -7.98
C ALA A 9 -12.61 12.19 -6.72
N GLY A 10 -12.07 12.89 -5.70
CA GLY A 10 -11.85 12.32 -4.35
C GLY A 10 -10.67 11.34 -4.18
N VAL A 11 -10.01 10.95 -5.28
CA VAL A 11 -8.87 10.02 -5.26
C VAL A 11 -7.57 10.74 -5.58
N SER A 12 -6.55 10.62 -4.73
CA SER A 12 -5.24 11.23 -4.99
C SER A 12 -4.55 10.63 -6.22
N PHE A 13 -3.67 11.42 -6.86
CA PHE A 13 -2.83 10.95 -7.98
C PHE A 13 -1.98 9.73 -7.57
N ARG A 14 -1.39 9.75 -6.37
CA ARG A 14 -0.55 8.65 -5.85
C ARG A 14 -1.34 7.37 -5.63
N HIS A 15 -2.56 7.47 -5.13
CA HIS A 15 -3.43 6.30 -4.94
C HIS A 15 -3.82 5.72 -6.31
N LEU A 16 -4.25 6.57 -7.25
CA LEU A 16 -4.61 6.09 -8.59
C LEU A 16 -3.40 5.48 -9.34
N ALA A 17 -2.21 6.05 -9.18
CA ALA A 17 -0.96 5.50 -9.74
C ALA A 17 -0.58 4.15 -9.10
N MET A 18 -0.89 3.95 -7.82
CA MET A 18 -0.71 2.66 -7.15
C MET A 18 -1.68 1.63 -7.74
N LEU A 19 -2.98 1.93 -7.79
CA LEU A 19 -4.00 1.02 -8.34
C LEU A 19 -3.73 0.66 -9.81
N ALA A 20 -3.25 1.62 -10.61
CA ALA A 20 -2.83 1.40 -11.99
C ALA A 20 -1.74 0.34 -12.16
N GLN A 21 -0.85 0.21 -11.17
CA GLN A 21 0.25 -0.75 -11.20
C GLN A 21 -0.18 -2.12 -10.71
N ILE A 22 -1.07 -2.20 -9.72
CA ILE A 22 -1.39 -3.46 -9.04
C ILE A 22 -2.66 -4.15 -9.56
N LYS A 23 -3.56 -3.42 -10.24
CA LYS A 23 -4.77 -3.98 -10.85
C LYS A 23 -4.62 -4.05 -12.36
N SER A 24 -4.89 -5.21 -12.93
CA SER A 24 -4.83 -5.44 -14.38
C SER A 24 -6.02 -4.81 -15.11
N GLY A 25 -7.22 -4.86 -14.52
CA GLY A 25 -8.45 -4.29 -15.08
C GLY A 25 -8.90 -3.01 -14.39
N ASP A 26 -9.67 -2.18 -15.11
CA ASP A 26 -10.28 -0.97 -14.52
C ASP A 26 -11.44 -1.32 -13.58
N ASP A 27 -12.19 -2.40 -13.84
CA ASP A 27 -13.27 -2.87 -12.95
C ASP A 27 -12.76 -3.18 -11.53
N ASP A 28 -11.57 -3.79 -11.43
CA ASP A 28 -10.92 -4.05 -10.15
C ASP A 28 -10.48 -2.75 -9.46
N VAL A 29 -10.08 -1.73 -10.23
CA VAL A 29 -9.78 -0.40 -9.69
C VAL A 29 -11.04 0.22 -9.09
N TRP A 30 -12.18 0.14 -9.79
CA TRP A 30 -13.45 0.69 -9.29
C TRP A 30 -13.90 -0.03 -8.03
N ALA A 31 -13.81 -1.37 -8.01
CA ALA A 31 -14.11 -2.17 -6.82
C ALA A 31 -13.24 -1.75 -5.61
N SER A 32 -11.94 -1.53 -5.82
CA SER A 32 -11.03 -1.05 -4.76
C SER A 32 -11.39 0.36 -4.27
N LEU A 33 -11.77 1.27 -5.18
CA LEU A 33 -12.17 2.62 -4.81
C LEU A 33 -13.51 2.65 -4.06
N VAL A 34 -14.46 1.78 -4.42
CA VAL A 34 -15.71 1.62 -3.66
C VAL A 34 -15.43 1.04 -2.27
N LYS A 35 -14.63 -0.04 -2.20
CA LYS A 35 -14.25 -0.67 -0.93
C LYS A 35 -13.54 0.30 0.03
N SER A 36 -12.73 1.20 -0.52
CA SER A 36 -11.99 2.20 0.27
C SER A 36 -12.77 3.50 0.51
N GLY A 37 -14.03 3.60 0.08
CA GLY A 37 -14.89 4.78 0.27
C GLY A 37 -14.50 5.99 -0.59
N HIS A 38 -13.65 5.79 -1.59
CA HIS A 38 -13.19 6.82 -2.52
C HIS A 38 -14.13 7.00 -3.73
N LEU A 39 -15.02 6.05 -3.96
CA LEU A 39 -16.02 6.06 -5.02
C LEU A 39 -17.36 5.55 -4.46
N ASP A 40 -18.46 6.20 -4.84
CA ASP A 40 -19.83 5.74 -4.53
C ASP A 40 -20.50 5.34 -5.85
N GLY A 41 -20.60 4.03 -6.08
CA GLY A 41 -21.15 3.46 -7.31
C GLY A 41 -20.19 3.51 -8.51
N GLU A 42 -20.71 3.95 -9.66
CA GLU A 42 -20.00 3.92 -10.95
C GLU A 42 -19.02 5.10 -11.11
N PRO A 43 -17.86 4.89 -11.77
CA PRO A 43 -16.91 5.96 -12.03
C PRO A 43 -17.49 6.99 -13.01
N SER A 44 -17.21 8.27 -12.76
CA SER A 44 -17.49 9.32 -13.74
C SER A 44 -16.57 9.22 -14.97
N ASP A 45 -17.00 9.73 -16.12
CA ASP A 45 -16.17 9.84 -17.34
C ASP A 45 -14.83 10.55 -17.07
N ALA A 46 -14.83 11.53 -16.17
CA ALA A 46 -13.63 12.24 -15.77
C ALA A 46 -12.62 11.32 -15.05
N LEU A 47 -13.11 10.48 -14.13
CA LEU A 47 -12.29 9.51 -13.40
C LEU A 47 -11.79 8.39 -14.34
N THR A 48 -12.65 7.86 -15.20
CA THR A 48 -12.29 6.87 -16.24
C THR A 48 -11.22 7.42 -17.17
N GLY A 49 -11.38 8.66 -17.64
CA GLY A 49 -10.36 9.32 -18.47
C GLY A 49 -9.04 9.56 -17.72
N ARG A 50 -9.09 9.82 -16.41
CA ARG A 50 -7.91 9.98 -15.56
C ARG A 50 -7.18 8.65 -15.36
N MET A 51 -7.91 7.56 -15.17
CA MET A 51 -7.37 6.20 -15.05
C MET A 51 -6.65 5.77 -16.32
N ARG A 52 -7.26 5.99 -17.49
CA ARG A 52 -6.63 5.71 -18.80
C ARG A 52 -5.31 6.47 -18.96
N ARG A 53 -5.28 7.77 -18.63
CA ARG A 53 -4.04 8.56 -18.68
C ARG A 53 -3.00 8.07 -17.67
N MET A 54 -3.44 7.64 -16.49
CA MET A 54 -2.56 7.10 -15.47
C MET A 54 -1.89 5.81 -15.95
N ARG A 55 -2.64 4.86 -16.52
CA ARG A 55 -2.06 3.63 -17.10
C ARG A 55 -1.05 3.95 -18.20
N ASN A 56 -1.42 4.80 -19.15
CA ASN A 56 -0.49 5.22 -20.21
C ASN A 56 0.80 5.85 -19.66
N TRP A 57 0.69 6.62 -18.56
CA TRP A 57 1.86 7.22 -17.92
C TRP A 57 2.69 6.17 -17.18
N VAL A 58 2.05 5.27 -16.42
CA VAL A 58 2.69 4.16 -15.71
C VAL A 58 3.39 3.22 -16.68
N ASP A 59 2.79 2.88 -17.82
CA ASP A 59 3.39 1.99 -18.83
C ASP A 59 4.42 2.72 -19.72
N GLY A 60 4.50 4.04 -19.58
CA GLY A 60 5.37 4.88 -20.39
C GLY A 60 6.85 4.87 -19.93
N PRO A 61 7.76 5.32 -20.80
CA PRO A 61 9.21 5.33 -20.54
C PRO A 61 9.65 6.38 -19.50
N HIS A 62 8.74 7.27 -19.10
CA HIS A 62 9.02 8.35 -18.15
C HIS A 62 8.47 8.06 -16.75
N PHE A 63 7.88 6.89 -16.53
CA PHE A 63 7.48 6.49 -15.18
C PHE A 63 8.73 6.19 -14.35
N PRO A 64 8.92 6.84 -13.19
CA PRO A 64 10.15 6.66 -12.41
C PRO A 64 10.31 5.23 -11.89
N ASP A 65 11.49 4.64 -12.06
CA ASP A 65 11.79 3.29 -11.54
C ASP A 65 11.58 3.20 -10.02
N ALA A 66 11.95 4.26 -9.29
CA ALA A 66 11.71 4.34 -7.84
C ALA A 66 10.21 4.25 -7.45
N ALA A 67 9.30 4.64 -8.35
CA ALA A 67 7.86 4.58 -8.13
C ALA A 67 7.24 3.23 -8.53
N ARG A 68 7.99 2.33 -9.19
CA ARG A 68 7.53 0.99 -9.59
C ARG A 68 7.19 0.15 -8.38
N ILE A 69 6.03 -0.47 -8.40
CA ILE A 69 5.58 -1.38 -7.35
C ILE A 69 5.83 -2.80 -7.84
N GLU A 70 6.67 -3.52 -7.12
CA GLU A 70 6.88 -4.95 -7.27
C GLU A 70 6.73 -5.56 -5.88
N VAL A 71 5.63 -6.30 -5.68
CA VAL A 71 5.35 -6.94 -4.40
C VAL A 71 6.21 -8.19 -4.28
N GLN A 72 7.01 -8.27 -3.22
CA GLN A 72 7.89 -9.40 -2.96
C GLN A 72 7.07 -10.68 -2.73
N SER A 73 7.55 -11.80 -3.28
CA SER A 73 7.02 -13.13 -2.99
C SER A 73 7.64 -13.75 -1.73
N SER A 74 8.85 -13.31 -1.37
CA SER A 74 9.56 -13.64 -0.14
C SER A 74 10.54 -12.52 0.21
N ILE A 75 10.98 -12.45 1.47
CA ILE A 75 11.95 -11.42 1.89
C ILE A 75 13.31 -11.70 1.24
N SER A 76 13.79 -10.77 0.42
CA SER A 76 15.11 -10.81 -0.21
C SER A 76 16.25 -10.69 0.81
N ASP A 77 17.45 -11.16 0.46
CA ASP A 77 18.64 -11.03 1.31
C ASP A 77 18.97 -9.56 1.61
N GLU A 78 18.77 -8.67 0.63
CA GLU A 78 18.94 -7.23 0.80
C GLU A 78 17.95 -6.66 1.82
N ALA A 79 16.67 -7.03 1.72
CA ALA A 79 15.68 -6.62 2.71
C ALA A 79 16.04 -7.15 4.11
N ARG A 80 16.43 -8.42 4.24
CA ARG A 80 16.86 -9.01 5.53
C ARG A 80 18.06 -8.26 6.13
N ALA A 81 19.03 -7.87 5.30
CA ALA A 81 20.20 -7.12 5.75
C ALA A 81 19.86 -5.70 6.23
N ASN A 82 18.79 -5.09 5.71
CA ASN A 82 18.33 -3.76 6.09
C ASN A 82 17.31 -3.76 7.25
N LEU A 83 16.82 -4.92 7.69
CA LEU A 83 15.95 -5.03 8.86
C LEU A 83 16.77 -5.09 10.15
N THR A 84 16.47 -4.18 11.09
CA THR A 84 17.04 -4.20 12.45
C THR A 84 16.24 -5.16 13.35
N ASN A 85 16.72 -5.41 14.57
CA ASN A 85 15.95 -6.20 15.54
C ASN A 85 14.65 -5.49 15.95
N GLU A 86 14.67 -4.16 16.01
CA GLU A 86 13.48 -3.34 16.28
C GLU A 86 12.46 -3.46 15.14
N HIS A 87 12.91 -3.43 13.88
CA HIS A 87 12.05 -3.68 12.71
C HIS A 87 11.37 -5.06 12.79
N ARG A 88 12.15 -6.11 13.10
CA ARG A 88 11.60 -7.48 13.21
C ARG A 88 10.60 -7.63 14.35
N ALA A 89 10.88 -7.02 15.50
CA ALA A 89 9.96 -7.03 16.64
C ALA A 89 8.63 -6.33 16.28
N PHE A 90 8.71 -5.16 15.63
CA PHE A 90 7.53 -4.45 15.13
C PHE A 90 6.73 -5.28 14.12
N LEU A 91 7.39 -5.87 13.11
CA LEU A 91 6.72 -6.67 12.08
C LEU A 91 6.02 -7.90 12.67
N SER A 92 6.69 -8.58 13.61
CA SER A 92 6.12 -9.73 14.32
C SER A 92 4.89 -9.34 15.16
N ALA A 93 4.97 -8.23 15.90
CA ALA A 93 3.83 -7.70 16.66
C ALA A 93 2.66 -7.31 15.73
N LEU A 94 2.96 -6.63 14.62
CA LEU A 94 1.97 -6.22 13.64
C LEU A 94 1.27 -7.43 13.00
N SER A 95 2.01 -8.51 12.71
CA SER A 95 1.45 -9.75 12.17
C SER A 95 0.36 -10.33 13.09
N GLY A 96 0.60 -10.34 14.40
CA GLY A 96 -0.38 -10.79 15.39
C GLY A 96 -1.62 -9.88 15.48
N VAL A 97 -1.47 -8.57 15.32
CA VAL A 97 -2.61 -7.65 15.32
C VAL A 97 -3.43 -7.77 14.02
N LEU A 98 -2.76 -7.95 12.89
CA LEU A 98 -3.41 -8.03 11.58
C LEU A 98 -4.16 -9.34 11.34
N SER A 99 -3.79 -10.45 12.01
CA SER A 99 -4.43 -11.76 11.81
C SER A 99 -5.93 -11.77 12.12
N ASP A 100 -6.38 -10.92 13.06
CA ASP A 100 -7.76 -10.86 13.53
C ASP A 100 -8.49 -9.58 13.10
N CYS A 101 -7.86 -8.72 12.29
CA CYS A 101 -8.42 -7.44 11.89
C CYS A 101 -9.30 -7.54 10.62
N GLU A 102 -10.23 -6.60 10.49
CA GLU A 102 -10.94 -6.41 9.23
C GLU A 102 -9.99 -5.90 8.14
N TRP A 103 -9.96 -6.54 6.97
CA TRP A 103 -8.99 -6.24 5.92
C TRP A 103 -9.38 -5.02 5.06
N THR A 104 -9.31 -3.84 5.68
CA THR A 104 -9.60 -2.53 5.05
C THR A 104 -8.44 -1.54 5.25
N ASP A 105 -8.30 -0.56 4.35
CA ASP A 105 -7.25 0.49 4.45
C ASP A 105 -7.28 1.20 5.82
N ALA A 106 -8.48 1.56 6.29
CA ALA A 106 -8.65 2.24 7.58
C ALA A 106 -8.17 1.36 8.74
N THR A 107 -8.70 0.14 8.87
CA THR A 107 -8.36 -0.77 9.98
C THR A 107 -6.88 -1.15 9.94
N ILE A 108 -6.32 -1.45 8.77
CA ILE A 108 -4.87 -1.72 8.64
C ILE A 108 -4.04 -0.51 9.07
N GLY A 109 -4.43 0.69 8.67
CA GLY A 109 -3.77 1.93 9.10
C GLY A 109 -3.84 2.16 10.61
N ASP A 110 -4.93 1.78 11.25
CA ASP A 110 -5.11 1.86 12.70
C ASP A 110 -4.25 0.83 13.43
N CYS A 111 -4.22 -0.42 12.95
CA CYS A 111 -3.35 -1.48 13.46
C CYS A 111 -1.88 -1.06 13.39
N ILE A 112 -1.41 -0.54 12.25
CA ILE A 112 -0.02 -0.06 12.11
C ILE A 112 0.31 1.00 13.16
N ARG A 113 -0.57 2.00 13.35
CA ARG A 113 -0.33 3.09 14.32
C ARG A 113 -0.32 2.57 15.76
N ALA A 114 -1.27 1.73 16.13
CA ALA A 114 -1.33 1.14 17.46
C ALA A 114 -0.07 0.30 17.76
N THR A 115 0.37 -0.52 16.81
CA THR A 115 1.59 -1.33 16.97
C THR A 115 2.86 -0.47 17.04
N ILE A 116 2.93 0.65 16.29
CA ILE A 116 4.03 1.61 16.40
C ILE A 116 4.10 2.16 17.83
N ASP A 117 2.97 2.62 18.37
CA ASP A 117 2.90 3.21 19.71
C ASP A 117 3.25 2.19 20.80
N GLU A 118 2.77 0.94 20.69
CA GLU A 118 3.04 -0.13 21.65
C GLU A 118 4.50 -0.62 21.60
N ALA A 119 5.07 -0.75 20.40
CA ALA A 119 6.45 -1.19 20.23
C ALA A 119 7.48 -0.08 20.56
N GLY A 120 7.04 1.19 20.62
CA GLY A 120 7.91 2.33 20.87
C GLY A 120 8.87 2.66 19.72
N ILE A 121 8.62 2.10 18.52
CA ILE A 121 9.44 2.31 17.33
C ILE A 121 9.15 3.68 16.70
N GLY A 122 10.16 4.30 16.10
CA GLY A 122 9.96 5.49 15.29
C GLY A 122 9.00 5.22 14.12
N GLY A 123 7.95 6.02 13.97
CA GLY A 123 6.94 5.78 12.93
C GLY A 123 7.52 5.71 11.51
N ARG A 124 8.56 6.51 11.21
CA ARG A 124 9.30 6.41 9.94
C ARG A 124 9.96 5.04 9.76
N ASP A 125 10.59 4.52 10.81
CA ASP A 125 11.33 3.27 10.78
C ASP A 125 10.39 2.07 10.63
N ALA A 126 9.22 2.12 11.27
CA ALA A 126 8.15 1.15 11.06
C ALA A 126 7.67 1.08 9.59
N PHE A 127 7.45 2.23 8.94
CA PHE A 127 7.09 2.24 7.52
C PHE A 127 8.24 1.77 6.63
N VAL A 128 9.48 2.10 6.95
CA VAL A 128 10.67 1.57 6.25
C VAL A 128 10.72 0.05 6.33
N ALA A 129 10.45 -0.53 7.51
CA ALA A 129 10.38 -1.99 7.69
C ALA A 129 9.31 -2.62 6.79
N LEU A 130 8.11 -2.04 6.73
CA LEU A 130 7.03 -2.51 5.86
C LEU A 130 7.44 -2.46 4.39
N TYR A 131 8.03 -1.37 3.92
CA TYR A 131 8.44 -1.29 2.52
C TYR A 131 9.58 -2.26 2.17
N TRP A 132 10.51 -2.53 3.10
CA TRP A 132 11.55 -3.53 2.84
C TRP A 132 10.96 -4.91 2.61
N VAL A 133 9.99 -5.30 3.44
CA VAL A 133 9.34 -6.61 3.36
C VAL A 133 8.39 -6.70 2.15
N ILE A 134 7.61 -5.65 1.89
CA ILE A 134 6.58 -5.67 0.84
C ILE A 134 7.17 -5.39 -0.54
N LEU A 135 8.11 -4.45 -0.65
CA LEU A 135 8.59 -3.90 -1.92
C LEU A 135 10.09 -4.13 -2.18
N GLY A 136 10.85 -4.62 -1.20
CA GLY A 136 12.30 -4.73 -1.32
C GLY A 136 13.02 -3.37 -1.37
N LYS A 137 12.41 -2.30 -0.84
CA LYS A 137 12.97 -0.94 -0.80
C LYS A 137 12.48 -0.16 0.40
N ASN A 138 13.09 0.98 0.72
CA ASN A 138 12.78 1.73 1.94
C ASN A 138 11.65 2.79 1.81
N HIS A 139 10.92 2.84 0.69
CA HIS A 139 9.86 3.81 0.46
C HIS A 139 8.81 3.28 -0.51
N GLY A 140 7.59 3.83 -0.45
CA GLY A 140 6.49 3.38 -1.26
C GLY A 140 5.27 4.30 -1.28
N PRO A 141 4.15 3.84 -1.88
CA PRO A 141 2.83 4.44 -1.68
C PRO A 141 2.41 4.31 -0.21
N ARG A 142 1.24 4.85 0.16
CA ARG A 142 0.69 4.68 1.50
C ARG A 142 0.58 3.18 1.83
N ALA A 143 1.27 2.74 2.88
CA ALA A 143 1.39 1.32 3.22
C ALA A 143 0.02 0.65 3.46
N SER A 144 -0.87 1.29 4.23
CA SER A 144 -2.21 0.74 4.51
C SER A 144 -3.03 0.52 3.24
N SER A 145 -3.04 1.49 2.32
CA SER A 145 -3.73 1.36 1.04
C SER A 145 -3.11 0.28 0.16
N LEU A 146 -1.79 0.11 0.16
CA LEU A 146 -1.13 -0.98 -0.58
C LEU A 146 -1.48 -2.36 0.02
N MET A 147 -1.38 -2.50 1.34
CA MET A 147 -1.67 -3.73 2.07
C MET A 147 -3.13 -4.16 1.90
N ALA A 148 -4.08 -3.23 1.88
CA ALA A 148 -5.50 -3.50 1.68
C ALA A 148 -5.83 -4.11 0.31
N GLU A 149 -4.93 -3.95 -0.66
CA GLU A 149 -5.04 -4.48 -2.02
C GLU A 149 -4.32 -5.81 -2.21
N MET A 150 -3.54 -6.24 -1.21
CA MET A 150 -2.86 -7.53 -1.17
C MET A 150 -3.76 -8.59 -0.51
N GLU A 151 -3.52 -9.86 -0.84
CA GLU A 151 -4.10 -10.96 -0.08
C GLU A 151 -3.53 -10.99 1.34
N SER A 152 -4.42 -11.07 2.34
CA SER A 152 -4.02 -11.02 3.75
C SER A 152 -3.02 -12.10 4.14
N ARG A 153 -3.25 -13.33 3.69
CA ARG A 153 -2.34 -14.45 3.93
C ARG A 153 -0.94 -14.23 3.35
N HIS A 154 -0.86 -13.64 2.16
CA HIS A 154 0.42 -13.32 1.54
C HIS A 154 1.19 -12.29 2.36
N LEU A 155 0.52 -11.18 2.71
CA LEU A 155 1.14 -10.16 3.55
C LEU A 155 1.59 -10.72 4.90
N LEU A 156 0.73 -11.49 5.58
CA LEU A 156 1.05 -12.09 6.88
C LEU A 156 2.27 -13.01 6.79
N SER A 157 2.39 -13.80 5.71
CA SER A 157 3.57 -14.66 5.50
C SER A 157 4.86 -13.87 5.33
N LEU A 158 4.79 -12.67 4.76
CA LEU A 158 5.96 -11.80 4.60
C LEU A 158 6.39 -11.15 5.91
N ILE A 159 5.46 -10.77 6.79
CA ILE A 159 5.78 -10.03 8.03
C ILE A 159 5.94 -10.94 9.27
N SER A 160 5.62 -12.23 9.16
CA SER A 160 5.78 -13.21 10.25
C SER A 160 7.16 -13.86 10.33
N GLU A 161 8.06 -13.59 9.38
CA GLU A 161 9.42 -14.17 9.34
C GLU A 161 10.45 -13.45 10.21
#